data_AF-A0A832R6M4-F1
#
_entry.id   AF-A0A832R6M4-F1
#
_cell.length_a   1.000
_cell.length_b   1.000
_cell.length_c   1.000
_cell.angle_alpha   90.00
_cell.angle_beta   90.00
_cell.angle_gamma   90.00
#
_symmetry.space_group_name_H-M   'P 1'
#
loop_
_entity.id
_entity.type
_entity.pdbx_description
1 polymer ?
#
loop_
_entity_poly.entity_id
_entity_poly.type
_entity_poly.pdbx_seq_one_letter_code
_entity_poly.pdbx_strand_id
1 'polypeptide(L)'
;MAIQPTLSGLLLPATISLPDTQDLRDWPNIPAEVVCRHAKQLGAAGEALFDSQMLCFGEIGLPVPEFLPFDRVLLRSPRLLRVQIKTVTMPSDHGYAVTPRKGYRGSPQGMRAYEADEYDLLAIVILSEGVIRYGAATAGRQRIPLSAIRRLREDPRASFDAALADLDGEADTLPVPGAA
;
A
#
# COMPACT_ATOMS: atom_id res chain seq x y z
N MET A 1 -18.41 31.91 21.98
CA MET A 1 -18.08 30.56 22.47
C MET A 1 -18.98 29.57 21.75
N ALA A 2 -18.43 28.63 20.99
CA ALA A 2 -19.22 27.55 20.40
C ALA A 2 -19.47 26.50 21.49
N ILE A 3 -20.74 26.25 21.81
CA ILE A 3 -21.15 25.19 22.74
C ILE A 3 -21.48 23.98 21.86
N GLN A 4 -20.72 22.90 21.99
CA GLN A 4 -21.05 21.65 21.34
C GLN A 4 -22.23 21.01 22.07
N PRO A 5 -23.40 20.84 21.43
CA PRO A 5 -24.53 20.18 22.07
C PRO A 5 -24.18 18.72 22.40
N THR A 6 -24.51 18.29 23.61
CA THR A 6 -24.33 16.90 24.05
C THR A 6 -25.34 16.02 23.35
N LEU A 7 -24.88 15.14 22.45
CA LEU A 7 -25.69 14.09 21.86
C LEU A 7 -25.80 12.93 22.85
N SER A 8 -27.01 12.64 23.34
CA SER A 8 -27.27 11.47 24.19
C SER A 8 -26.81 10.19 23.48
N GLY A 9 -25.94 9.41 24.15
CA GLY A 9 -25.35 8.19 23.59
C GLY A 9 -23.95 8.37 22.97
N LEU A 10 -23.49 9.61 22.77
CA LEU A 10 -22.13 9.97 22.38
C LEU A 10 -21.42 10.72 23.52
N LEU A 11 -21.46 10.13 24.73
CA LEU A 11 -20.59 10.55 25.81
C LEU A 11 -19.16 10.16 25.45
N LEU A 12 -18.48 11.01 24.68
CA LEU A 12 -17.04 10.90 24.51
C LEU A 12 -16.42 11.04 25.91
N PRO A 13 -15.46 10.18 26.30
CA PRO A 13 -14.76 10.35 27.55
C PRO A 13 -14.18 11.77 27.61
N ALA A 14 -14.30 12.42 28.78
CA ALA A 14 -13.91 13.82 28.99
C ALA A 14 -12.44 14.11 28.65
N THR A 15 -11.62 13.08 28.48
CA THR A 15 -10.26 13.16 28.00
C THR A 15 -9.98 11.96 27.10
N ILE A 16 -9.67 12.23 25.84
CA ILE A 16 -9.13 11.23 24.91
C ILE A 16 -7.61 11.34 25.04
N SER A 17 -6.95 10.27 25.50
CA SER A 17 -5.49 10.19 25.42
C SER A 17 -5.11 9.82 23.99
N LEU A 18 -4.61 10.78 23.24
CA LEU A 18 -4.05 10.53 21.92
C LEU A 18 -2.60 10.10 22.07
N PRO A 19 -2.09 9.18 21.22
CA PRO A 19 -0.67 8.90 21.16
C PRO A 19 0.11 10.19 20.94
N ASP A 20 1.21 10.38 21.66
CA ASP A 20 2.12 11.49 21.37
C ASP A 20 2.72 11.26 19.97
N THR A 21 2.39 12.14 19.05
CA THR A 21 2.82 12.11 17.64
C THR A 21 3.85 13.20 17.35
N GLN A 22 4.37 13.88 18.39
CA GLN A 22 5.42 14.89 18.22
C GLN A 22 6.65 14.34 17.49
N ASP A 23 6.97 13.06 17.70
CA ASP A 23 8.09 12.39 17.02
C ASP A 23 7.94 12.33 15.49
N LEU A 24 6.71 12.46 14.95
CA LEU A 24 6.44 12.47 13.51
C LEU A 24 6.48 13.87 12.90
N ARG A 25 6.67 14.92 13.69
CA ARG A 25 6.64 16.32 13.24
C ARG A 25 7.68 16.61 12.14
N ASP A 26 8.85 16.00 12.25
CA ASP A 26 9.97 16.23 11.34
C ASP A 26 9.98 15.25 10.15
N TRP A 27 8.87 14.51 9.94
CA TRP A 27 8.73 13.62 8.79
C TRP A 27 9.01 14.36 7.46
N PRO A 28 9.77 13.77 6.52
CA PRO A 28 10.31 12.41 6.52
C PRO A 28 11.67 12.22 7.22
N ASN A 29 12.25 13.27 7.79
CA ASN A 29 13.59 13.28 8.36
C ASN A 29 13.59 12.86 9.83
N ILE A 30 13.15 11.62 10.10
CA ILE A 30 13.06 11.07 11.46
C ILE A 30 13.98 9.85 11.66
N PRO A 31 14.44 9.57 12.88
CA PRO A 31 15.27 8.39 13.15
C PRO A 31 14.56 7.08 12.83
N ALA A 32 15.33 6.06 12.41
CA ALA A 32 14.79 4.73 12.10
C ALA A 32 14.03 4.08 13.27
N GLU A 33 14.41 4.37 14.51
CA GLU A 33 13.68 3.91 15.69
C GLU A 33 12.24 4.45 15.74
N VAL A 34 12.07 5.75 15.43
CA VAL A 34 10.75 6.39 15.35
C VAL A 34 9.94 5.78 14.22
N VAL A 35 10.55 5.55 13.05
CA VAL A 35 9.91 4.85 11.93
C VAL A 35 9.39 3.46 12.36
N CYS A 36 10.22 2.68 13.06
CA CYS A 36 9.84 1.36 13.57
C CYS A 36 8.69 1.44 14.58
N ARG A 37 8.74 2.41 15.51
CA ARG A 37 7.71 2.65 16.53
C ARG A 37 6.36 2.98 15.90
N HIS A 38 6.36 3.80 14.85
CA HIS A 38 5.15 4.24 14.13
C HIS A 38 4.87 3.43 12.85
N ALA A 39 5.46 2.23 12.68
CA ALA A 39 5.37 1.48 11.42
C ALA A 39 3.92 1.20 10.97
N LYS A 40 3.02 0.90 11.91
CA LYS A 40 1.59 0.71 11.62
C LYS A 40 0.91 1.99 11.13
N GLN A 41 1.21 3.13 11.76
CA GLN A 41 0.67 4.43 11.37
C GLN A 41 1.19 4.87 9.99
N LEU A 42 2.48 4.65 9.71
CA LEU A 42 3.08 4.93 8.40
C LEU A 42 2.57 3.96 7.31
N GLY A 43 2.30 2.70 7.67
CA GLY A 43 1.60 1.74 6.83
C GLY A 43 0.23 2.26 6.40
N ALA A 44 -0.61 2.65 7.37
CA ALA A 44 -1.93 3.22 7.12
C ALA A 44 -1.88 4.51 6.30
N ALA A 45 -0.88 5.38 6.52
CA ALA A 45 -0.67 6.57 5.70
C ALA A 45 -0.36 6.22 4.23
N GLY A 46 0.40 5.14 3.99
CA GLY A 46 0.64 4.65 2.64
C GLY A 46 -0.60 4.09 1.96
N GLU A 47 -1.44 3.36 2.71
CA GLU A 47 -2.74 2.91 2.21
C GLU A 47 -3.67 4.08 1.87
N ALA A 48 -3.71 5.12 2.71
CA ALA A 48 -4.50 6.32 2.45
C ALA A 48 -4.03 7.07 1.20
N LEU A 49 -2.71 7.11 0.94
CA LEU A 49 -2.17 7.66 -0.30
C LEU A 49 -2.60 6.84 -1.52
N PHE A 50 -2.59 5.51 -1.41
CA PHE A 50 -3.09 4.63 -2.46
C PHE A 50 -4.57 4.91 -2.74
N ASP A 51 -5.41 4.94 -1.71
CA ASP A 51 -6.86 5.16 -1.86
C ASP A 51 -7.13 6.53 -2.52
N SER A 52 -6.40 7.57 -2.12
CA SER A 52 -6.45 8.90 -2.74
C SER A 52 -6.08 8.86 -4.24
N GLN A 53 -5.00 8.18 -4.61
CA GLN A 53 -4.61 8.06 -6.02
C GLN A 53 -5.61 7.25 -6.84
N MET A 54 -6.16 6.15 -6.30
CA MET A 54 -7.18 5.35 -7.01
C MET A 54 -8.41 6.19 -7.34
N LEU A 55 -8.90 6.98 -6.39
CA LEU A 55 -10.02 7.89 -6.64
C LEU A 55 -9.68 8.92 -7.73
N CYS A 56 -8.47 9.49 -7.72
CA CYS A 56 -8.01 10.39 -8.76
C CYS A 56 -7.87 9.71 -10.15
N PHE A 57 -7.60 8.41 -10.19
CA PHE A 57 -7.57 7.62 -11.43
C PHE A 57 -8.96 7.16 -11.89
N GLY A 58 -10.01 7.40 -11.10
CA GLY A 58 -11.37 6.92 -11.38
C GLY A 58 -11.59 5.45 -11.02
N GLU A 59 -10.70 4.86 -10.23
CA GLU A 59 -10.79 3.48 -9.74
C GLU A 59 -11.44 3.46 -8.33
N ILE A 60 -12.08 2.34 -7.98
CA ILE A 60 -12.68 2.15 -6.65
C ILE A 60 -11.94 1.03 -5.94
N GLY A 61 -11.18 1.38 -4.89
CA GLY A 61 -10.56 0.44 -3.97
C GLY A 61 -11.39 0.23 -2.71
N LEU A 62 -11.59 -1.03 -2.32
CA LEU A 62 -12.24 -1.41 -1.07
C LEU A 62 -11.22 -2.00 -0.09
N PRO A 63 -11.20 -1.57 1.18
CA PRO A 63 -10.40 -2.19 2.22
C PRO A 63 -10.89 -3.59 2.53
N VAL A 64 -9.95 -4.47 2.87
CA VAL A 64 -10.24 -5.82 3.33
C VAL A 64 -9.62 -6.08 4.71
N PRO A 65 -10.05 -7.12 5.44
CA PRO A 65 -9.48 -7.43 6.75
C PRO A 65 -7.97 -7.71 6.71
N GLU A 66 -7.23 -7.23 7.71
CA GLU A 66 -5.75 -7.34 7.81
C GLU A 66 -5.18 -8.77 7.78
N PHE A 67 -6.01 -9.80 7.99
CA PHE A 67 -5.56 -11.20 7.97
C PHE A 67 -5.47 -11.79 6.55
N LEU A 68 -5.90 -11.06 5.53
CA LEU A 68 -5.77 -11.44 4.14
C LEU A 68 -4.39 -11.06 3.59
N PRO A 69 -3.91 -11.74 2.53
CA PRO A 69 -2.59 -11.47 1.95
C PRO A 69 -2.55 -10.25 1.01
N PHE A 70 -3.56 -9.40 1.05
CA PHE A 70 -3.70 -8.15 0.29
C PHE A 70 -4.50 -7.15 1.11
N ASP A 71 -4.33 -5.86 0.83
CA ASP A 71 -4.91 -4.79 1.65
C ASP A 71 -6.14 -4.15 1.01
N ARG A 72 -6.26 -4.23 -0.33
CA ARG A 72 -7.36 -3.65 -1.10
C ARG A 72 -7.86 -4.59 -2.20
N VAL A 73 -9.12 -4.41 -2.59
CA VAL A 73 -9.69 -4.94 -3.84
C VAL A 73 -10.12 -3.78 -4.72
N LEU A 74 -9.57 -3.70 -5.94
CA LEU A 74 -10.04 -2.77 -6.96
C LEU A 74 -11.22 -3.35 -7.72
N LEU A 75 -12.31 -2.60 -7.78
CA LEU A 75 -13.49 -2.93 -8.58
C LEU A 75 -13.25 -2.54 -10.04
N ARG A 76 -12.74 -3.48 -10.83
CA ARG A 76 -12.53 -3.30 -12.27
C ARG A 76 -13.43 -4.28 -13.03
N SER A 77 -14.06 -3.85 -14.11
CA SER A 77 -14.77 -4.78 -14.99
C SER A 77 -13.79 -5.33 -16.04
N PRO A 78 -13.80 -6.64 -16.34
CA PRO A 78 -14.67 -7.69 -15.82
C PRO A 78 -14.16 -8.40 -14.55
N ARG A 79 -13.01 -7.99 -13.99
CA ARG A 79 -12.32 -8.70 -12.91
C ARG A 79 -11.96 -7.82 -11.71
N LEU A 80 -12.15 -8.36 -10.52
CA LEU A 80 -11.63 -7.77 -9.30
C LEU A 80 -10.11 -7.96 -9.24
N LEU A 81 -9.38 -6.93 -8.83
CA LEU A 81 -7.92 -7.00 -8.65
C LEU A 81 -7.58 -6.87 -7.17
N ARG A 82 -6.86 -7.84 -6.63
CA ARG A 82 -6.35 -7.84 -5.26
C ARG A 82 -5.04 -7.07 -5.23
N VAL A 83 -4.94 -6.08 -4.36
CA VAL A 83 -3.77 -5.21 -4.28
C VAL A 83 -3.13 -5.35 -2.91
N GLN A 84 -1.86 -5.76 -2.89
CA GLN A 84 -1.01 -5.62 -1.73
C GLN A 84 -0.30 -4.26 -1.79
N ILE A 85 -0.38 -3.49 -0.72
CA ILE A 85 0.28 -2.21 -0.53
C ILE A 85 1.48 -2.44 0.40
N LYS A 86 2.64 -1.88 0.03
CA LYS A 86 3.84 -1.89 0.87
C LYS A 86 4.43 -0.50 0.94
N THR A 87 4.42 0.06 2.15
CA THR A 87 5.04 1.35 2.43
C THR A 87 6.53 1.22 2.64
N VAL A 88 7.29 2.03 1.91
CA VAL A 88 8.72 2.25 2.09
C VAL A 88 8.93 3.68 2.54
N THR A 89 9.64 3.82 3.65
CA THR A 89 9.83 5.10 4.32
C THR A 89 11.19 5.71 3.99
N MET A 90 12.23 4.88 3.88
CA MET A 90 13.61 5.31 3.67
C MET A 90 14.25 4.66 2.42
N PRO A 91 15.03 5.41 1.64
CA PRO A 91 15.85 4.85 0.58
C PRO A 91 17.06 4.09 1.16
N SER A 92 17.59 3.18 0.36
CA SER A 92 18.96 2.67 0.48
C SER A 92 19.89 3.44 -0.47
N ASP A 93 21.20 3.15 -0.44
CA ASP A 93 22.22 3.76 -1.31
C ASP A 93 21.89 3.66 -2.83
N HIS A 94 21.01 2.74 -3.21
CA HIS A 94 20.61 2.49 -4.60
C HIS A 94 19.14 2.79 -4.89
N GLY A 95 18.48 3.55 -4.02
CA GLY A 95 17.06 3.87 -4.10
C GLY A 95 16.20 2.99 -3.18
N TYR A 96 14.92 2.86 -3.50
CA TYR A 96 13.96 2.14 -2.66
C TYR A 96 13.92 0.67 -3.04
N ALA A 97 13.82 -0.21 -2.05
CA ALA A 97 13.70 -1.64 -2.30
C ALA A 97 12.68 -2.28 -1.38
N VAL A 98 11.86 -3.17 -1.94
CA VAL A 98 10.89 -3.97 -1.21
C VAL A 98 11.07 -5.42 -1.60
N THR A 99 11.10 -6.30 -0.61
CA THR A 99 10.89 -7.72 -0.83
C THR A 99 9.54 -8.05 -0.19
N PRO A 100 8.48 -8.28 -0.98
CA PRO A 100 7.17 -8.62 -0.43
C PRO A 100 7.29 -9.95 0.32
N ARG A 101 7.06 -9.92 1.63
CA ARG A 101 7.06 -11.09 2.51
C ARG A 101 5.85 -11.04 3.43
N LYS A 102 5.29 -12.22 3.75
CA LYS A 102 4.22 -12.42 4.72
C LYS A 102 4.76 -12.99 6.04
N GLY A 103 4.11 -12.63 7.15
CA GLY A 103 4.49 -13.07 8.50
C GLY A 103 5.32 -12.04 9.29
N TYR A 104 5.34 -12.21 10.60
CA TYR A 104 6.09 -11.36 11.55
C TYR A 104 7.24 -12.13 12.20
N ARG A 105 8.21 -11.40 12.76
CA ARG A 105 9.34 -11.98 13.50
C ARG A 105 8.82 -12.70 14.75
N GLY A 106 8.86 -14.03 14.76
CA GLY A 106 8.37 -14.88 15.86
C GLY A 106 7.08 -15.66 15.57
N SER A 107 6.54 -15.60 14.35
CA SER A 107 5.47 -16.53 13.97
C SER A 107 6.01 -17.97 13.89
N PRO A 108 5.18 -19.01 14.17
CA PRO A 108 5.60 -20.42 14.06
C PRO A 108 6.13 -20.81 12.68
N GLN A 109 5.79 -19.99 11.68
CA GLN A 109 5.99 -20.22 10.26
C GLN A 109 7.08 -19.34 9.66
N GLY A 110 7.60 -18.36 10.41
CA GLY A 110 8.58 -17.38 9.99
C GLY A 110 8.04 -16.34 8.99
N MET A 111 8.97 -15.58 8.40
CA MET A 111 8.68 -14.74 7.23
C MET A 111 8.75 -15.60 5.96
N ARG A 112 7.72 -15.54 5.10
CA ARG A 112 7.63 -16.30 3.85
C ARG A 112 7.45 -15.36 2.65
N ALA A 113 7.81 -15.82 1.46
CA ALA A 113 7.41 -15.14 0.24
C ALA A 113 5.90 -15.25 0.06
N TYR A 114 5.34 -14.34 -0.73
CA TYR A 114 3.98 -14.51 -1.23
C TYR A 114 3.97 -15.52 -2.37
N GLU A 115 2.90 -16.29 -2.46
CA GLU A 115 2.61 -17.13 -3.62
C GLU A 115 2.10 -16.27 -4.78
N ALA A 116 2.20 -16.77 -6.01
CA ALA A 116 1.86 -16.03 -7.23
C ALA A 116 0.38 -15.62 -7.30
N ASP A 117 -0.50 -16.31 -6.56
CA ASP A 117 -1.94 -16.12 -6.57
C ASP A 117 -2.46 -15.39 -5.32
N GLU A 118 -1.59 -14.87 -4.44
CA GLU A 118 -2.03 -14.24 -3.19
C GLU A 118 -2.50 -12.78 -3.39
N TYR A 119 -2.04 -12.10 -4.43
CA TYR A 119 -2.51 -10.80 -4.86
C TYR A 119 -2.20 -10.64 -6.36
N ASP A 120 -2.82 -9.67 -7.03
CA ASP A 120 -2.64 -9.44 -8.47
C ASP A 120 -1.72 -8.24 -8.73
N LEU A 121 -1.83 -7.19 -7.90
CA LEU A 121 -1.02 -5.98 -7.98
C LEU A 121 -0.24 -5.72 -6.69
N LEU A 122 1.00 -5.28 -6.84
CA LEU A 122 1.81 -4.71 -5.77
C LEU A 122 1.88 -3.19 -5.94
N ALA A 123 1.42 -2.46 -4.94
CA ALA A 123 1.60 -1.01 -4.83
C ALA A 123 2.73 -0.70 -3.84
N ILE A 124 3.86 -0.24 -4.35
CA ILE A 124 5.00 0.18 -3.53
C ILE A 124 4.88 1.68 -3.28
N VAL A 125 4.52 2.04 -2.06
CA VAL A 125 4.32 3.42 -1.64
C VAL A 125 5.63 3.98 -1.13
N ILE A 126 6.17 4.99 -1.82
CA ILE A 126 7.35 5.72 -1.41
C ILE A 126 6.86 6.95 -0.65
N LEU A 127 6.55 6.76 0.63
CA LEU A 127 5.76 7.70 1.41
C LEU A 127 6.46 9.06 1.58
N SER A 128 7.79 9.05 1.75
CA SER A 128 8.59 10.28 1.84
C SER A 128 8.57 11.12 0.58
N GLU A 129 8.31 10.50 -0.58
CA GLU A 129 8.26 11.19 -1.88
C GLU A 129 6.82 11.46 -2.36
N GLY A 130 5.81 10.88 -1.70
CA GLY A 130 4.40 11.01 -2.06
C GLY A 130 4.01 10.29 -3.35
N VAL A 131 4.76 9.24 -3.75
CA VAL A 131 4.53 8.51 -5.01
C VAL A 131 4.30 7.03 -4.79
N ILE A 132 3.66 6.38 -5.77
CA ILE A 132 3.41 4.94 -5.78
C ILE A 132 3.95 4.36 -7.08
N ARG A 133 4.67 3.24 -6.97
CA ARG A 133 5.02 2.39 -8.12
C ARG A 133 4.13 1.15 -8.07
N TYR A 134 3.37 0.92 -9.12
CA TYR A 134 2.58 -0.29 -9.29
C TYR A 134 3.35 -1.33 -10.07
N GLY A 135 3.10 -2.62 -9.84
CA GLY A 135 3.64 -3.71 -10.62
C GLY A 135 2.78 -4.96 -10.46
N ALA A 136 2.90 -5.90 -11.39
CA ALA A 136 2.25 -7.21 -11.27
C ALA A 136 2.82 -8.03 -10.09
N ALA A 137 2.04 -8.99 -9.62
CA ALA A 137 2.42 -9.87 -8.54
C ALA A 137 3.71 -10.63 -8.85
N THR A 138 4.76 -10.33 -8.08
CA THR A 138 6.05 -11.00 -8.22
C THR A 138 6.63 -11.29 -6.85
N ALA A 139 7.13 -12.51 -6.65
CA ALA A 139 7.79 -12.92 -5.41
C ALA A 139 9.20 -12.29 -5.23
N GLY A 140 9.67 -11.53 -6.24
CA GLY A 140 11.02 -10.98 -6.32
C GLY A 140 11.23 -9.68 -5.55
N ARG A 141 12.51 -9.35 -5.29
CA ARG A 141 12.89 -8.05 -4.76
C ARG A 141 12.64 -6.96 -5.80
N GLN A 142 11.76 -6.04 -5.48
CA GLN A 142 11.45 -4.86 -6.28
C GLN A 142 12.42 -3.73 -5.93
N ARG A 143 12.96 -3.06 -6.95
CA ARG A 143 13.88 -1.93 -6.81
C ARG A 143 13.37 -0.73 -7.60
N ILE A 144 13.37 0.43 -6.96
CA ILE A 144 12.92 1.69 -7.54
C ILE A 144 14.09 2.68 -7.42
N PRO A 145 14.81 2.96 -8.52
CA PRO A 145 15.94 3.90 -8.46
C PRO A 145 15.43 5.31 -8.17
N LEU A 146 16.27 6.13 -7.53
CA LEU A 146 15.91 7.53 -7.22
C LEU A 146 15.54 8.33 -8.49
N SER A 147 16.15 8.01 -9.63
CA SER A 147 15.83 8.61 -10.92
C SER A 147 14.39 8.34 -11.40
N ALA A 148 13.75 7.27 -10.93
CA ALA A 148 12.36 6.96 -11.27
C ALA A 148 11.35 7.85 -10.53
N ILE A 149 11.72 8.42 -9.37
CA ILE A 149 10.80 9.22 -8.54
C ILE A 149 10.23 10.40 -9.32
N ARG A 150 11.08 11.10 -10.08
CA ARG A 150 10.65 12.23 -10.90
C ARG A 150 9.55 11.83 -11.88
N ARG A 151 9.73 10.70 -12.58
CA ARG A 151 8.73 10.21 -13.54
C ARG A 151 7.42 9.81 -12.86
N LEU A 152 7.50 9.17 -11.70
CA LEU A 152 6.32 8.80 -10.91
C LEU A 152 5.52 10.01 -10.39
N ARG A 153 6.17 11.17 -10.23
CA ARG A 153 5.47 12.43 -9.93
C ARG A 153 4.83 13.05 -11.15
N GLU A 154 5.55 13.06 -12.27
CA GLU A 154 5.11 13.67 -13.52
C GLU A 154 3.92 12.93 -14.13
N ASP A 155 3.92 11.59 -14.04
CA ASP A 155 2.82 10.73 -14.48
C ASP A 155 2.60 9.57 -13.48
N PRO A 156 1.78 9.80 -12.43
CA PRO A 156 1.49 8.79 -11.42
C PRO A 156 0.76 7.55 -11.98
N ARG A 157 0.01 7.71 -13.07
CA ARG A 157 -0.83 6.64 -13.64
C ARG A 157 -0.06 5.73 -14.58
N ALA A 158 1.01 6.21 -15.22
CA ALA A 158 1.81 5.41 -16.15
C ALA A 158 2.21 4.03 -15.59
N SER A 159 2.68 3.97 -14.34
CA SER A 159 3.11 2.68 -13.77
C SER A 159 1.95 1.75 -13.40
N PHE A 160 0.77 2.31 -13.14
CA PHE A 160 -0.47 1.56 -12.94
C PHE A 160 -0.95 0.95 -14.25
N ASP A 161 -1.03 1.77 -15.30
CA ASP A 161 -1.45 1.31 -16.64
C ASP A 161 -0.51 0.23 -17.18
N ALA A 162 0.80 0.37 -16.97
CA ALA A 162 1.78 -0.67 -17.33
C ALA A 162 1.54 -1.99 -16.56
N ALA A 163 1.29 -1.92 -15.26
CA ALA A 163 1.03 -3.12 -14.45
C ALA A 163 -0.27 -3.83 -14.86
N LEU A 164 -1.29 -3.07 -15.27
CA LEU A 164 -2.53 -3.63 -15.80
C LEU A 164 -2.33 -4.33 -17.14
N ALA A 165 -1.56 -3.70 -18.04
CA ALA A 165 -1.22 -4.30 -19.33
C ALA A 165 -0.47 -5.63 -19.17
N ASP A 166 0.46 -5.70 -18.22
CA ASP A 166 1.17 -6.95 -17.89
C ASP A 166 0.19 -8.05 -17.44
N LEU A 167 -0.77 -7.71 -16.56
CA LEU A 167 -1.78 -8.65 -16.05
C LEU A 167 -2.82 -9.06 -17.10
N ASP A 168 -3.12 -8.20 -18.07
CA ASP A 168 -4.01 -8.53 -19.20
C ASP A 168 -3.29 -9.47 -20.18
N GLY A 169 -1.99 -9.22 -20.44
CA GLY A 169 -1.15 -10.07 -21.29
C GLY A 169 -0.93 -11.49 -20.74
N GLU A 170 -0.83 -11.66 -19.42
CA GLU A 170 -0.79 -12.99 -18.80
C GLU A 170 -2.14 -13.72 -18.92
N ALA A 171 -3.27 -13.01 -18.83
CA ALA A 171 -4.60 -13.61 -18.91
C ALA A 171 -4.92 -14.19 -20.30
N ASP A 172 -4.44 -13.55 -21.38
CA ASP A 172 -4.61 -14.03 -22.76
C ASP A 172 -3.85 -15.34 -23.06
N THR A 173 -2.92 -15.76 -22.19
CA THR A 173 -2.15 -17.01 -22.36
C THR A 173 -2.70 -18.20 -21.59
N LEU A 174 -3.68 -18.00 -20.70
CA LEU A 174 -4.31 -19.11 -19.97
C LEU A 174 -5.50 -19.66 -20.77
N PRO A 175 -5.51 -20.96 -21.14
CA PRO A 175 -6.63 -21.54 -21.86
C PRO A 175 -7.88 -21.52 -20.98
N VAL A 176 -8.99 -21.00 -21.52
CA VAL A 176 -10.30 -21.05 -20.87
C VAL A 176 -10.67 -22.52 -20.63
N PRO A 177 -10.80 -22.99 -19.38
CA PRO A 177 -11.27 -24.34 -19.13
C PRO A 177 -12.76 -24.40 -19.45
N GLY A 178 -13.14 -25.08 -20.53
CA GLY A 178 -14.55 -25.37 -20.82
C GLY A 178 -15.04 -25.21 -22.27
N ALA A 179 -14.17 -25.23 -23.28
CA ALA A 179 -14.61 -25.42 -24.67
C ALA A 179 -14.21 -26.83 -25.16
N ALA A 180 -15.00 -27.83 -24.75
CA ALA A 180 -15.09 -29.15 -25.39
C ALA A 180 -16.51 -29.69 -25.20
#